data_AF-D5PDV1-F1
#
_entry.id   AF-D5PDV1-F1
#
_cell.length_a   1.000
_cell.length_b   1.000
_cell.length_c   1.000
_cell.angle_alpha   90.00
_cell.angle_beta   90.00
_cell.angle_gamma   90.00
#
_symmetry.space_group_name_H-M   'P 1'
#
loop_
_entity.id
_entity.type
_entity.pdbx_description
1 polymer ?
#
loop_
_entity_poly.entity_id
_entity_poly.type
_entity_poly.pdbx_seq_one_letter_code
_entity_poly.pdbx_strand_id
1 'polypeptide(L)'
;MRLGLHALGIGAGADRAVIDAVASTADECGFATLWAGEHVVMVDRSGSRYPYSDDGVIAVPAQADWLDPTIALSFAAAASSRIGLATGVLLLPEHNPVVMAKQAASLDRLSGGRLTLGVGIGWSREEFAALSVPFARRGARTAEYVAAMRALWRDDVASFAGDFVRFDSIRVNPKPVRDRGIPIVVGGNSDRRCGGWRPGATVGTGSTSTGRRPRATGSPSWSSYAPSRGAIAGSCGCRWRCAIPVSAISPPSPSWASTNWFWSSRPRTGPRRRPNGSRRWLGGG
;
A
#
# COMPACT_ATOMS: atom_id res chain seq x y z
N MET A 1 -9.72 17.30 14.73
CA MET A 1 -8.74 16.19 14.71
C MET A 1 -8.99 15.35 13.45
N ARG A 2 -7.95 14.78 12.81
CA ARG A 2 -8.09 13.85 11.67
C ARG A 2 -7.49 12.51 12.07
N LEU A 3 -8.20 11.41 11.82
CA LEU A 3 -7.80 10.05 12.20
C LEU A 3 -7.47 9.22 10.95
N GLY A 4 -6.46 8.36 11.04
CA GLY A 4 -6.08 7.44 9.97
C GLY A 4 -5.95 6.00 10.46
N LEU A 5 -6.04 5.05 9.54
CA LEU A 5 -5.86 3.62 9.80
C LEU A 5 -4.55 3.15 9.17
N HIS A 6 -3.83 2.25 9.84
CA HIS A 6 -2.55 1.67 9.40
C HIS A 6 -2.67 0.14 9.32
N ALA A 7 -1.61 -0.52 8.83
CA ALA A 7 -1.50 -1.97 8.61
C ALA A 7 -2.41 -2.55 7.53
N LEU A 8 -2.86 -1.73 6.58
CA LEU A 8 -3.45 -2.24 5.34
C LEU A 8 -2.37 -3.01 4.55
N GLY A 9 -2.70 -4.21 4.07
CA GLY A 9 -1.76 -5.06 3.32
C GLY A 9 -0.84 -5.95 4.17
N ILE A 10 -1.06 -6.07 5.50
CA ILE A 10 -0.19 -6.85 6.40
C ILE A 10 -0.99 -7.96 7.11
N GLY A 11 -0.48 -9.20 7.06
CA GLY A 11 -1.10 -10.38 7.66
C GLY A 11 -2.53 -10.59 7.15
N ALA A 12 -3.50 -10.70 8.07
CA ALA A 12 -4.93 -10.77 7.70
C ALA A 12 -5.42 -9.54 6.89
N GLY A 13 -4.71 -8.41 6.96
CA GLY A 13 -4.97 -7.22 6.14
C GLY A 13 -4.48 -7.31 4.69
N ALA A 14 -3.83 -8.40 4.29
CA ALA A 14 -3.40 -8.67 2.91
C ALA A 14 -4.49 -9.34 2.04
N ASP A 15 -5.56 -9.86 2.66
CA ASP A 15 -6.69 -10.43 1.91
C ASP A 15 -7.50 -9.34 1.18
N ARG A 16 -7.91 -9.61 -0.06
CA ARG A 16 -8.67 -8.65 -0.90
C ARG A 16 -10.01 -8.25 -0.27
N ALA A 17 -10.77 -9.19 0.28
CA ALA A 17 -12.06 -8.88 0.88
C ALA A 17 -11.89 -8.01 2.14
N VAL A 18 -10.80 -8.21 2.89
CA VAL A 18 -10.43 -7.35 4.02
C VAL A 18 -10.03 -5.94 3.54
N ILE A 19 -9.20 -5.83 2.49
CA ILE A 19 -8.84 -4.53 1.88
C ILE A 19 -10.09 -3.78 1.43
N ASP A 20 -11.03 -4.44 0.76
CA ASP A 20 -12.27 -3.84 0.27
C ASP A 20 -13.17 -3.37 1.41
N ALA A 21 -13.42 -4.23 2.40
CA ALA A 21 -14.27 -3.91 3.53
C ALA A 21 -13.67 -2.77 4.38
N VAL A 22 -12.36 -2.78 4.62
CA VAL A 22 -11.68 -1.71 5.37
C VAL A 22 -11.70 -0.40 4.57
N ALA A 23 -11.43 -0.43 3.26
CA ALA A 23 -11.34 0.79 2.46
C ALA A 23 -12.70 1.50 2.29
N SER A 24 -13.77 0.75 1.99
CA SER A 24 -15.12 1.31 1.86
C SER A 24 -15.65 1.81 3.21
N THR A 25 -15.59 0.97 4.25
CA THR A 25 -16.10 1.32 5.59
C THR A 25 -15.35 2.51 6.18
N ALA A 26 -14.03 2.61 5.99
CA ALA A 26 -13.26 3.75 6.48
C ALA A 26 -13.60 5.05 5.75
N ASP A 27 -13.87 4.99 4.43
CA ASP A 27 -14.34 6.14 3.65
C ASP A 27 -15.74 6.59 4.07
N GLU A 28 -16.66 5.64 4.34
CA GLU A 28 -18.01 5.90 4.85
C GLU A 28 -18.00 6.50 6.26
N CYS A 29 -17.20 5.95 7.18
CA CYS A 29 -17.03 6.47 8.54
C CYS A 29 -16.22 7.78 8.62
N GLY A 30 -15.74 8.33 7.51
CA GLY A 30 -15.05 9.62 7.46
C GLY A 30 -13.63 9.61 8.03
N PHE A 31 -12.93 8.46 7.99
CA PHE A 31 -11.50 8.44 8.27
C PHE A 31 -10.74 9.27 7.23
N ALA A 32 -9.65 9.90 7.65
CA ALA A 32 -8.92 10.85 6.81
C ALA A 32 -7.95 10.18 5.83
N THR A 33 -7.37 9.04 6.19
CA THR A 33 -6.27 8.39 5.47
C THR A 33 -6.15 6.90 5.80
N LEU A 34 -5.92 6.07 4.79
CA LEU A 34 -5.42 4.69 4.91
C LEU A 34 -3.92 4.66 4.70
N TRP A 35 -3.20 3.86 5.49
CA TRP A 35 -1.75 3.73 5.43
C TRP A 35 -1.32 2.27 5.23
N ALA A 36 -0.52 2.02 4.19
CA ALA A 36 0.14 0.73 3.92
C ALA A 36 1.65 0.84 4.16
N GLY A 37 2.21 -0.03 4.99
CA GLY A 37 3.66 -0.10 5.21
C GLY A 37 4.34 -0.99 4.16
N GLU A 38 5.67 -0.96 4.11
CA GLU A 38 6.46 -1.78 3.18
C GLU A 38 7.54 -2.58 3.91
N HIS A 39 7.70 -3.83 3.49
CA HIS A 39 8.92 -4.62 3.54
C HIS A 39 8.94 -5.49 2.28
N VAL A 40 10.08 -5.54 1.58
CA VAL A 40 10.25 -6.38 0.38
C VAL A 40 10.81 -7.75 0.78
N VAL A 41 11.65 -7.79 1.82
CA VAL A 41 12.24 -9.04 2.32
C VAL A 41 12.21 -9.05 3.85
N MET A 42 11.29 -9.85 4.41
CA MET A 42 11.35 -10.26 5.80
C MET A 42 12.36 -11.38 5.99
N VAL A 43 13.04 -11.41 7.14
CA VAL A 43 14.05 -12.44 7.47
C VAL A 43 13.76 -13.08 8.83
N ASP A 44 13.85 -14.41 8.92
CA ASP A 44 13.58 -15.16 10.16
C ASP A 44 14.56 -14.82 11.30
N ARG A 45 15.77 -14.36 10.95
CA ARG A 45 16.83 -13.94 11.88
C ARG A 45 17.51 -12.70 11.33
N SER A 46 17.16 -11.53 11.89
CA SER A 46 17.87 -10.28 11.59
C SER A 46 18.99 -10.04 12.60
N GLY A 47 20.18 -9.66 12.11
CA GLY A 47 21.24 -9.05 12.90
C GLY A 47 21.08 -7.52 13.00
N SER A 48 20.22 -6.93 12.18
CA SER A 48 19.84 -5.51 12.27
C SER A 48 18.82 -5.28 13.39
N ARG A 49 19.01 -4.20 14.15
CA ARG A 49 18.08 -3.78 15.21
C ARG A 49 16.97 -2.89 14.64
N TYR A 50 15.71 -3.26 14.83
CA TYR A 50 14.56 -2.42 14.50
C TYR A 50 14.61 -1.11 15.31
N PRO A 51 14.56 0.09 14.69
CA PRO A 51 14.81 1.36 15.40
C PRO A 51 13.56 1.95 16.08
N TYR A 52 12.40 1.29 15.99
CA TYR A 52 11.12 1.77 16.56
C TYR A 52 10.58 0.87 17.69
N SER A 53 11.37 -0.09 18.17
CA SER A 53 11.04 -0.89 19.36
C SER A 53 12.18 -0.91 20.39
N ASP A 54 11.83 -1.17 21.65
CA ASP A 54 12.77 -1.21 22.78
C ASP A 54 13.58 -2.52 22.80
N ASP A 55 13.00 -3.63 22.35
CA ASP A 55 13.69 -4.91 22.14
C ASP A 55 14.51 -4.95 20.84
N GLY A 56 14.21 -4.08 19.88
CA GLY A 56 14.85 -4.06 18.57
C GLY A 56 14.29 -5.10 17.59
N VAL A 57 13.15 -5.70 17.88
CA VAL A 57 12.43 -6.65 17.01
C VAL A 57 11.24 -5.94 16.36
N ILE A 58 10.99 -6.22 15.07
CA ILE A 58 9.79 -5.74 14.38
C ILE A 58 8.57 -6.56 14.84
N ALA A 59 7.44 -5.90 15.09
CA ALA A 59 6.25 -6.56 15.64
C ALA A 59 5.50 -7.49 14.65
N VAL A 60 5.90 -7.50 13.38
CA VAL A 60 5.29 -8.32 12.32
C VAL A 60 6.15 -9.58 12.14
N PRO A 61 5.59 -10.81 12.25
CA PRO A 61 6.32 -12.04 11.99
C PRO A 61 6.85 -12.11 10.55
N ALA A 62 8.00 -12.75 10.33
CA ALA A 62 8.60 -12.84 9.00
C ALA A 62 7.77 -13.68 8.00
N GLN A 63 6.85 -14.50 8.51
CA GLN A 63 5.98 -15.38 7.73
C GLN A 63 4.60 -14.76 7.47
N ALA A 64 4.35 -13.52 7.91
CA ALA A 64 3.11 -12.81 7.63
C ALA A 64 3.15 -12.22 6.21
N ASP A 65 2.07 -12.40 5.45
CA ASP A 65 1.92 -11.75 4.14
C ASP A 65 2.08 -10.24 4.27
N TRP A 66 2.91 -9.65 3.42
CA TRP A 66 3.12 -8.20 3.35
C TRP A 66 3.07 -7.78 1.90
N LEU A 67 1.99 -7.08 1.51
CA LEU A 67 1.81 -6.62 0.14
C LEU A 67 2.66 -5.39 -0.16
N ASP A 68 3.08 -5.25 -1.42
CA ASP A 68 3.58 -3.98 -1.96
C ASP A 68 2.55 -2.86 -1.67
N PRO A 69 2.97 -1.73 -1.09
CA PRO A 69 2.04 -0.71 -0.64
C PRO A 69 1.37 0.02 -1.81
N THR A 70 2.00 0.10 -2.98
CA THR A 70 1.40 0.73 -4.17
C THR A 70 0.29 -0.15 -4.74
N ILE A 71 0.48 -1.47 -4.74
CA ILE A 71 -0.52 -2.45 -5.12
C ILE A 71 -1.67 -2.41 -4.11
N ALA A 72 -1.41 -2.61 -2.81
CA ALA A 72 -2.45 -2.60 -1.78
C ALA A 72 -3.29 -1.31 -1.77
N LEU A 73 -2.64 -0.14 -1.91
CA LEU A 73 -3.34 1.14 -2.02
C LEU A 73 -4.10 1.31 -3.34
N SER A 74 -3.69 0.68 -4.45
CA SER A 74 -4.48 0.71 -5.70
C SER A 74 -5.80 -0.06 -5.57
N PHE A 75 -5.78 -1.20 -4.87
CA PHE A 75 -6.96 -2.00 -4.58
C PHE A 75 -7.91 -1.26 -3.60
N ALA A 76 -7.37 -0.56 -2.59
CA ALA A 76 -8.13 0.33 -1.72
C ALA A 76 -8.62 1.62 -2.42
N ALA A 77 -7.88 2.14 -3.41
CA ALA A 77 -8.31 3.27 -4.22
C ALA A 77 -9.55 2.95 -5.05
N ALA A 78 -9.66 1.71 -5.55
CA ALA A 78 -10.83 1.24 -6.29
C ALA A 78 -12.06 1.00 -5.39
N ALA A 79 -11.86 0.67 -4.12
CA ALA A 79 -12.91 0.43 -3.13
C ALA A 79 -13.33 1.67 -2.32
N SER A 80 -12.78 2.85 -2.64
CA SER A 80 -13.04 4.09 -1.88
C SER A 80 -13.02 5.34 -2.77
N SER A 81 -13.70 6.39 -2.34
CA SER A 81 -13.94 7.61 -3.13
C SER A 81 -13.29 8.89 -2.59
N ARG A 82 -13.22 9.07 -1.26
CA ARG A 82 -12.74 10.35 -0.65
C ARG A 82 -11.52 10.18 0.25
N ILE A 83 -11.43 9.08 1.00
CA ILE A 83 -10.35 8.81 1.95
C ILE A 83 -8.95 8.94 1.31
N GLY A 84 -8.03 9.62 2.00
CA GLY A 84 -6.65 9.75 1.55
C GLY A 84 -5.92 8.41 1.55
N LEU A 85 -4.92 8.27 0.68
CA LEU A 85 -4.12 7.05 0.56
C LEU A 85 -2.67 7.41 0.85
N ALA A 86 -1.99 6.64 1.69
CA ALA A 86 -0.61 6.93 2.05
C ALA A 86 0.27 5.70 2.25
N THR A 87 1.53 5.81 1.87
CA THR A 87 2.56 4.82 2.24
C THR A 87 3.09 5.18 3.63
N GLY A 88 3.24 4.19 4.52
CA GLY A 88 3.61 4.37 5.92
C GLY A 88 4.54 3.28 6.46
N VAL A 89 5.76 3.13 5.94
CA VAL A 89 6.43 3.95 4.90
C VAL A 89 6.93 3.07 3.74
N LEU A 90 7.16 3.67 2.58
CA LEU A 90 7.83 3.04 1.43
C LEU A 90 9.34 3.28 1.50
N LEU A 91 10.14 2.23 1.43
CA LEU A 91 11.59 2.20 1.61
C LEU A 91 12.32 2.62 0.33
N LEU A 92 12.08 3.86 -0.10
CA LEU A 92 12.54 4.42 -1.37
C LEU A 92 14.00 4.11 -1.80
N PRO A 93 15.05 4.08 -0.95
CA PRO A 93 16.41 3.77 -1.40
C PRO A 93 16.62 2.31 -1.88
N GLU A 94 15.63 1.43 -1.69
CA GLU A 94 15.58 0.05 -2.20
C GLU A 94 14.94 -0.05 -3.60
N HIS A 95 14.20 0.99 -4.02
CA HIS A 95 13.48 1.03 -5.30
C HIS A 95 14.30 1.69 -6.42
N ASN A 96 13.88 1.47 -7.67
CA ASN A 96 14.30 2.34 -8.78
C ASN A 96 13.43 3.62 -8.78
N PRO A 97 14.01 4.83 -8.70
CA PRO A 97 13.23 6.06 -8.56
C PRO A 97 12.44 6.44 -9.82
N VAL A 98 12.85 5.99 -11.00
CA VAL A 98 12.12 6.22 -12.27
C VAL A 98 10.84 5.37 -12.30
N VAL A 99 10.98 4.09 -11.90
CA VAL A 99 9.83 3.16 -11.79
C VAL A 99 8.88 3.62 -10.69
N MET A 100 9.42 4.00 -9.52
CA MET A 100 8.62 4.50 -8.40
C MET A 100 7.90 5.83 -8.74
N ALA A 101 8.53 6.74 -9.49
CA ALA A 101 7.87 7.95 -9.99
C ALA A 101 6.66 7.63 -10.88
N LYS A 102 6.80 6.62 -11.76
CA LYS A 102 5.75 6.12 -12.65
C LYS A 102 4.61 5.45 -11.85
N GLN A 103 4.91 4.56 -10.91
CA GLN A 103 3.92 3.90 -10.05
C GLN A 103 3.13 4.92 -9.22
N ALA A 104 3.81 5.82 -8.51
CA ALA A 104 3.17 6.84 -7.68
C ALA A 104 2.26 7.77 -8.49
N ALA A 105 2.71 8.27 -9.65
CA ALA A 105 1.89 9.13 -10.50
C ALA A 105 0.69 8.38 -11.13
N SER A 106 0.83 7.08 -11.38
CA SER A 106 -0.27 6.25 -11.88
C SER A 106 -1.33 6.02 -10.80
N LEU A 107 -0.92 5.70 -9.56
CA LEU A 107 -1.81 5.57 -8.41
C LEU A 107 -2.45 6.92 -8.01
N ASP A 108 -1.70 8.02 -8.05
CA ASP A 108 -2.25 9.36 -7.81
C ASP A 108 -3.33 9.70 -8.85
N ARG A 109 -3.09 9.41 -10.14
CA ARG A 109 -4.08 9.63 -11.19
C ARG A 109 -5.32 8.74 -11.05
N LEU A 110 -5.16 7.45 -10.78
CA LEU A 110 -6.27 6.51 -10.59
C LEU A 110 -7.09 6.81 -9.32
N SER A 111 -6.44 7.31 -8.27
CA SER A 111 -7.12 7.70 -7.03
C SER A 111 -7.73 9.12 -7.06
N GLY A 112 -7.57 9.89 -8.14
CA GLY A 112 -8.09 11.25 -8.23
C GLY A 112 -7.31 12.27 -7.38
N GLY A 113 -5.99 12.08 -7.25
CA GLY A 113 -5.11 12.98 -6.52
C GLY A 113 -5.10 12.75 -5.00
N ARG A 114 -5.48 11.55 -4.52
CA ARG A 114 -5.62 11.23 -3.08
C ARG A 114 -4.33 10.70 -2.42
N LEU A 115 -3.26 10.48 -3.20
CA LEU A 115 -2.03 9.86 -2.71
C LEU A 115 -1.17 10.84 -1.87
N THR A 116 -0.48 10.30 -0.85
CA THR A 116 0.61 10.93 -0.11
C THR A 116 1.71 9.90 0.07
N LEU A 117 2.89 10.17 -0.47
CA LEU A 117 4.01 9.24 -0.44
C LEU A 117 4.82 9.43 0.86
N GLY A 118 4.53 8.64 1.89
CA GLY A 118 5.39 8.54 3.07
C GLY A 118 6.60 7.66 2.77
N VAL A 119 7.79 8.25 2.83
CA VAL A 119 9.08 7.66 2.44
C VAL A 119 9.92 7.33 3.68
N GLY A 120 10.47 6.13 3.72
CA GLY A 120 11.45 5.65 4.70
C GLY A 120 12.85 5.54 4.10
N ILE A 121 13.85 5.47 4.99
CA ILE A 121 15.27 5.33 4.64
C ILE A 121 15.75 3.87 4.72
N GLY A 122 14.92 2.97 5.27
CA GLY A 122 15.27 1.57 5.51
C GLY A 122 16.20 1.35 6.72
N TRP A 123 16.05 0.19 7.37
CA TRP A 123 16.75 -0.15 8.61
C TRP A 123 17.46 -1.50 8.56
N SER A 124 16.90 -2.48 7.84
CA SER A 124 17.44 -3.84 7.68
C SER A 124 18.63 -3.84 6.71
N ARG A 125 19.78 -4.35 7.12
CA ARG A 125 20.92 -4.57 6.21
C ARG A 125 20.70 -5.79 5.33
N GLU A 126 19.99 -6.77 5.86
CA GLU A 126 19.70 -8.06 5.24
C GLU A 126 18.78 -7.89 4.03
N GLU A 127 17.76 -7.03 4.16
CA GLU A 127 16.85 -6.64 3.08
C GLU A 127 17.59 -5.90 1.95
N PHE A 128 18.41 -4.91 2.30
CA PHE A 128 19.30 -4.23 1.36
C PHE A 128 20.26 -5.20 0.65
N ALA A 129 20.83 -6.17 1.37
CA ALA A 129 21.72 -7.18 0.80
C ALA A 129 20.97 -8.13 -0.16
N ALA A 130 19.77 -8.59 0.20
CA ALA A 130 18.93 -9.42 -0.65
C ALA A 130 18.55 -8.72 -1.97
N LEU A 131 18.30 -7.41 -1.93
CA LEU A 131 18.02 -6.59 -3.11
C LEU A 131 19.27 -6.16 -3.89
N SER A 132 20.48 -6.54 -3.43
CA SER A 132 21.77 -6.06 -3.98
C SER A 132 21.94 -4.53 -3.94
N VAL A 133 21.29 -3.88 -2.97
CA VAL A 133 21.26 -2.43 -2.78
C VAL A 133 22.27 -2.01 -1.69
N PRO A 134 23.23 -1.09 -1.95
CA PRO A 134 24.21 -0.73 -0.91
C PRO A 134 23.55 0.01 0.26
N PHE A 135 23.70 -0.51 1.48
CA PHE A 135 23.15 0.09 2.72
C PHE A 135 23.83 1.40 3.15
N ALA A 136 25.09 1.58 2.75
CA ALA A 136 25.83 2.82 2.97
C ALA A 136 25.22 3.99 2.16
N ARG A 137 25.30 5.21 2.70
CA ARG A 137 24.76 6.45 2.11
C ARG A 137 23.24 6.43 1.78
N ARG A 138 22.47 5.43 2.21
CA ARG A 138 21.02 5.28 1.90
C ARG A 138 20.15 6.52 2.18
N GLY A 139 20.44 7.30 3.22
CA GLY A 139 19.74 8.56 3.49
C GLY A 139 20.03 9.66 2.45
N ALA A 140 21.24 9.73 1.90
CA ALA A 140 21.58 10.61 0.79
C ALA A 140 20.91 10.14 -0.51
N ARG A 141 20.91 8.82 -0.77
CA ARG A 141 20.18 8.21 -1.89
C ARG A 141 18.69 8.52 -1.84
N THR A 142 18.07 8.42 -0.67
CA THR A 142 16.65 8.75 -0.46
C THR A 142 16.36 10.21 -0.86
N ALA A 143 17.20 11.15 -0.43
CA ALA A 143 17.04 12.57 -0.77
C ALA A 143 17.23 12.84 -2.28
N GLU A 144 18.23 12.20 -2.89
CA GLU A 144 18.46 12.30 -4.34
C GLU A 144 17.32 11.69 -5.16
N TYR A 145 16.83 10.52 -4.76
CA TYR A 145 15.69 9.86 -5.40
C TYR A 145 14.42 10.72 -5.32
N VAL A 146 14.15 11.36 -4.18
CA VAL A 146 13.05 12.34 -4.06
C VAL A 146 13.23 13.52 -5.04
N ALA A 147 14.45 14.02 -5.23
CA ALA A 147 14.73 15.09 -6.18
C ALA A 147 14.53 14.63 -7.63
N ALA A 148 15.00 13.43 -7.98
CA ALA A 148 14.82 12.82 -9.29
C ALA A 148 13.34 12.57 -9.62
N MET A 149 12.57 12.00 -8.69
CA MET A 149 11.12 11.79 -8.83
C MET A 149 10.37 13.13 -9.04
N ARG A 150 10.74 14.17 -8.30
CA ARG A 150 10.17 15.52 -8.47
C ARG A 150 10.49 16.13 -9.84
N ALA A 151 11.67 15.88 -10.40
CA ALA A 151 11.99 16.31 -11.77
C ALA A 151 11.10 15.58 -12.80
N LEU A 152 10.96 14.25 -12.68
CA LEU A 152 10.12 13.42 -13.56
C LEU A 152 8.63 13.83 -13.53
N TRP A 153 8.12 14.27 -12.38
CA TRP A 153 6.74 14.73 -12.25
C TRP A 153 6.52 16.17 -12.74
N ARG A 154 7.52 17.04 -12.61
CA ARG A 154 7.44 18.46 -13.02
C ARG A 154 7.65 18.63 -14.52
N ASP A 155 8.70 18.00 -15.06
CA ASP A 155 9.18 18.29 -16.41
C ASP A 155 8.60 17.30 -17.42
N ASP A 156 8.21 17.83 -18.57
CA ASP A 156 7.59 17.05 -19.64
C ASP A 156 8.60 16.13 -20.35
N VAL A 157 9.84 16.62 -20.49
CA VAL A 157 11.08 15.90 -20.79
C VAL A 157 12.06 16.21 -19.66
N ALA A 158 12.60 15.19 -19.00
CA ALA A 158 13.40 15.34 -17.79
C ALA A 158 14.80 14.73 -17.95
N SER A 159 15.81 15.48 -17.48
CA SER A 159 17.17 14.99 -17.26
C SER A 159 17.53 15.16 -15.78
N PHE A 160 18.34 14.24 -15.24
CA PHE A 160 18.83 14.29 -13.87
C PHE A 160 20.21 13.65 -13.78
N ALA A 161 21.12 14.26 -13.02
CA ALA A 161 22.47 13.77 -12.81
C ALA A 161 22.84 13.88 -11.33
N GLY A 162 22.73 12.77 -10.61
CA GLY A 162 23.20 12.62 -9.23
C GLY A 162 24.26 11.53 -9.07
N ASP A 163 24.57 11.22 -7.81
CA ASP A 163 25.56 10.21 -7.40
C ASP A 163 25.01 8.77 -7.49
N PHE A 164 23.70 8.60 -7.38
CA PHE A 164 23.02 7.31 -7.30
C PHE A 164 22.09 7.04 -8.48
N VAL A 165 21.52 8.08 -9.10
CA VAL A 165 20.70 7.97 -10.31
C VAL A 165 21.06 9.02 -11.35
N ARG A 166 21.09 8.60 -12.61
CA ARG A 166 21.27 9.45 -13.79
C ARG A 166 20.33 9.03 -14.90
N PHE A 167 19.70 9.98 -15.57
CA PHE A 167 18.95 9.80 -16.80
C PHE A 167 18.99 11.09 -17.62
N ASP A 168 18.84 10.98 -18.94
CA ASP A 168 18.80 12.14 -19.82
C ASP A 168 17.61 12.08 -20.79
N SER A 169 16.95 13.22 -20.97
CA SER A 169 15.94 13.47 -21.99
C SER A 169 14.77 12.47 -22.02
N ILE A 170 14.37 11.93 -20.87
CA ILE A 170 13.29 10.92 -20.77
C ILE A 170 11.93 11.53 -20.46
N ARG A 171 10.85 10.84 -20.86
CA ARG A 171 9.47 11.18 -20.52
C ARG A 171 8.86 10.12 -19.61
N VAL A 172 8.42 10.52 -18.41
CA VAL A 172 7.59 9.67 -17.53
C VAL A 172 6.19 10.26 -17.46
N ASN A 173 5.19 9.43 -17.79
CA ASN A 173 3.77 9.76 -17.81
C ASN A 173 2.95 8.62 -17.16
N PRO A 174 1.81 8.90 -16.50
CA PRO A 174 1.18 10.21 -16.36
C PRO A 174 1.94 11.16 -15.43
N LYS A 175 1.60 12.45 -15.48
CA LYS A 175 1.94 13.41 -14.42
C LYS A 175 0.94 13.28 -13.25
N PRO A 176 1.34 13.64 -12.00
CA PRO A 176 0.42 13.73 -10.87
C PRO A 176 -0.77 14.65 -11.14
N VAL A 177 -1.88 14.45 -10.43
CA VAL A 177 -3.11 15.24 -10.58
C VAL A 177 -2.94 16.66 -10.03
N ARG A 178 -2.02 16.86 -9.09
CA ARG A 178 -1.73 18.15 -8.45
C ARG A 178 -0.50 18.79 -9.10
N ASP A 179 -0.60 20.05 -9.53
CA ASP A 179 0.52 20.81 -10.13
C ASP A 179 1.78 20.87 -9.25
N ARG A 180 1.61 20.84 -7.92
CA ARG A 180 2.71 20.83 -6.93
C ARG A 180 3.35 19.43 -6.76
N GLY A 181 2.92 18.45 -7.54
CA GLY A 181 3.29 17.04 -7.43
C GLY A 181 2.61 16.32 -6.25
N ILE A 182 2.97 15.05 -6.08
CA ILE A 182 2.48 14.20 -4.99
C ILE A 182 3.12 14.69 -3.68
N PRO A 183 2.35 14.89 -2.59
CA PRO A 183 2.91 15.18 -1.27
C PRO A 183 3.86 14.06 -0.83
N ILE A 184 5.06 14.43 -0.38
CA ILE A 184 6.04 13.49 0.19
C ILE A 184 6.21 13.82 1.67
N VAL A 185 6.05 12.82 2.53
CA VAL A 185 6.33 12.87 3.97
C VAL A 185 7.51 11.94 4.26
N VAL A 186 8.37 12.24 5.22
CA VAL A 186 9.53 11.40 5.56
C VAL A 186 9.35 10.79 6.95
N GLY A 187 9.47 9.47 7.05
CA GLY A 187 9.53 8.74 8.32
C GLY A 187 10.97 8.38 8.67
N GLY A 188 11.39 8.64 9.91
CA GLY A 188 12.75 8.32 10.38
C GLY A 188 12.97 8.64 11.86
N ASN A 189 13.72 7.78 12.56
CA ASN A 189 14.18 8.00 13.93
C ASN A 189 15.66 8.46 13.96
N SER A 190 15.98 9.55 13.24
CA SER A 190 17.35 10.07 13.13
C SER A 190 17.48 11.43 13.81
N ASP A 191 18.22 11.50 14.92
CA ASP A 191 18.53 12.78 15.61
C ASP A 191 19.22 13.80 14.70
N ARG A 192 19.96 13.31 13.70
CA ARG A 192 20.35 14.14 12.56
C ARG A 192 19.12 14.46 11.73
N ARG A 193 18.55 15.66 11.99
CA ARG A 193 17.87 16.48 10.97
C ARG A 193 18.55 16.22 9.64
N CYS A 194 17.82 15.71 8.66
CA CYS A 194 18.40 15.22 7.41
C CYS A 194 19.16 16.38 6.74
N GLY A 195 20.49 16.33 6.77
CA GLY A 195 21.42 17.48 6.64
C GLY A 195 21.53 18.14 5.27
N GLY A 196 20.50 18.04 4.44
CA GLY A 196 20.38 18.68 3.13
C GLY A 196 18.94 19.04 2.75
N TRP A 197 17.96 18.89 3.65
CA TRP A 197 16.55 19.17 3.35
C TRP A 197 16.26 20.68 3.43
N ARG A 198 16.01 21.31 2.28
CA ARG A 198 15.52 22.69 2.18
C ARG A 198 14.00 22.76 2.50
N PRO A 199 13.47 23.94 2.91
CA PRO A 199 12.10 24.07 3.38
C PRO A 199 11.07 23.75 2.29
N GLY A 200 10.06 22.93 2.61
CA GLY A 200 9.01 22.52 1.68
C GLY A 200 8.51 21.08 1.87
N ALA A 201 9.28 20.25 2.57
CA ALA A 201 8.78 19.00 3.13
C ALA A 201 8.07 19.30 4.45
N THR A 202 6.78 19.01 4.53
CA THR A 202 6.09 18.96 5.82
C THR A 202 6.64 17.75 6.57
N VAL A 203 7.48 18.00 7.57
CA VAL A 203 7.78 17.00 8.60
C VAL A 203 6.47 16.78 9.34
N GLY A 204 5.71 15.78 8.91
CA GLY A 204 4.53 15.34 9.61
C GLY A 204 4.98 14.80 10.97
N THR A 205 4.76 15.56 12.04
CA THR A 205 4.92 15.11 13.42
C THR A 205 3.79 14.15 13.81
N GLY A 206 3.50 13.19 12.93
CA GLY A 206 2.75 11.99 13.26
C GLY A 206 3.73 11.02 13.90
N SER A 207 3.80 11.03 15.23
CA SER A 207 4.40 9.93 15.95
C SER A 207 3.56 8.68 15.67
N THR A 208 3.98 7.87 14.71
CA THR A 208 3.51 6.48 14.57
C THR A 208 4.04 5.72 15.77
N SER A 209 3.33 5.81 16.90
CA SER A 209 3.67 5.14 18.15
C SER A 209 3.32 3.66 18.05
N THR A 210 4.06 2.92 17.23
CA THR A 210 4.07 1.47 17.22
C THR A 210 4.65 0.97 18.54
N GLY A 211 3.79 0.73 19.53
CA GLY A 211 4.12 -0.16 20.65
C GLY A 211 4.83 0.44 21.87
N ARG A 212 4.75 1.76 22.15
CA ARG A 212 5.12 2.24 23.50
C ARG A 212 4.09 1.78 24.53
N ARG A 213 4.38 0.66 25.21
CA ARG A 213 3.69 0.28 26.45
C ARG A 213 3.91 1.37 27.50
N PRO A 214 2.89 1.80 28.26
CA PRO A 214 3.11 2.59 29.46
C PRO A 214 4.01 1.83 30.43
N ARG A 215 4.94 2.53 31.09
CA ARG A 215 5.70 1.93 32.21
C ARG A 215 4.75 1.67 33.38
N ALA A 216 4.24 0.45 33.47
CA ALA A 216 3.63 -0.06 34.68
C ALA A 216 4.73 -0.47 35.66
N THR A 217 4.81 0.22 36.80
CA THR A 217 5.66 -0.15 37.92
C THR A 217 5.02 -1.27 38.73
N GLY A 218 5.76 -2.35 39.00
CA GLY A 218 5.38 -3.40 39.95
C GLY A 218 4.90 -4.71 39.31
N SER A 219 5.65 -5.78 39.57
CA SER A 219 5.18 -7.16 39.49
C SER A 219 4.35 -7.50 40.75
N PRO A 220 3.43 -8.48 40.70
CA PRO A 220 3.84 -9.89 40.85
C PRO A 220 3.27 -10.85 39.79
N SER A 221 3.71 -12.10 39.88
CA SER A 221 3.23 -13.27 39.11
C SER A 221 1.72 -13.55 39.27
N TRP A 222 1.14 -14.37 38.39
CA TRP A 222 0.54 -15.67 38.76
C TRP A 222 0.13 -16.50 37.52
N SER A 223 -0.29 -17.74 37.78
CA SER A 223 -0.33 -18.88 36.85
C SER A 223 -1.55 -18.93 35.91
N SER A 224 -1.49 -19.87 34.96
CA SER A 224 -2.51 -20.23 33.97
C SER A 224 -3.91 -20.47 34.54
N TYR A 225 -4.95 -19.96 33.88
CA TYR A 225 -6.31 -20.54 33.93
C TYR A 225 -7.12 -20.25 32.66
N ALA A 226 -7.88 -21.24 32.19
CA ALA A 226 -8.80 -21.15 31.06
C ALA A 226 -10.23 -20.77 31.54
N PRO A 227 -11.16 -20.37 30.66
CA PRO A 227 -12.19 -19.39 31.02
C PRO A 227 -13.44 -19.98 31.69
N SER A 228 -14.03 -19.20 32.60
CA SER A 228 -15.43 -19.34 33.01
C SER A 228 -16.15 -17.99 32.91
N ARG A 229 -17.48 -18.04 32.79
CA ARG A 229 -18.33 -16.89 32.42
C ARG A 229 -18.62 -16.00 33.64
N GLY A 230 -18.43 -14.69 33.51
CA GLY A 230 -18.88 -13.72 34.52
C GLY A 230 -18.58 -12.28 34.10
N ALA A 231 -19.62 -11.45 33.97
CA ALA A 231 -19.44 -10.02 33.68
C ALA A 231 -19.16 -9.25 34.98
N ILE A 232 -18.20 -8.32 34.93
CA ILE A 232 -18.05 -7.28 35.96
C ILE A 232 -17.98 -5.93 35.24
N ALA A 233 -18.94 -5.06 35.54
CA ALA A 233 -19.00 -3.72 34.97
C ALA A 233 -18.15 -2.75 35.80
N GLY A 234 -17.15 -2.13 35.17
CA GLY A 234 -16.43 -0.96 35.69
C GLY A 234 -16.70 0.23 34.77
N SER A 235 -17.44 1.22 35.25
CA SER A 235 -17.88 2.35 34.44
C SER A 235 -16.87 3.51 34.44
N CYS A 236 -16.39 3.89 33.25
CA CYS A 236 -15.97 5.26 32.98
C CYS A 236 -16.48 5.67 31.59
N GLY A 237 -17.17 6.80 31.52
CA GLY A 237 -18.09 7.08 30.41
C GLY A 237 -17.44 7.83 29.24
N CYS A 238 -17.31 7.14 28.10
CA CYS A 238 -17.51 7.72 26.76
C CYS A 238 -18.05 6.64 25.83
N ARG A 239 -19.28 6.81 25.34
CA ARG A 239 -20.07 5.77 24.65
C ARG A 239 -20.03 5.97 23.14
N TRP A 240 -19.20 5.21 22.43
CA TRP A 240 -19.50 4.74 21.07
C TRP A 240 -18.85 3.38 20.82
N ARG A 241 -19.68 2.41 20.39
CA ARG A 241 -19.24 1.05 20.01
C ARG A 241 -18.99 1.02 18.51
N CYS A 242 -17.74 0.79 18.10
CA CYS A 242 -17.41 0.11 16.86
C CYS A 242 -16.35 -0.95 17.16
N ALA A 243 -16.80 -2.06 17.74
CA ALA A 243 -16.05 -3.31 17.73
C ALA A 243 -16.68 -4.18 16.64
N ILE A 244 -15.98 -4.38 15.54
CA ILE A 244 -16.29 -5.45 14.58
C ILE A 244 -15.58 -6.70 15.10
N PRO A 245 -16.27 -7.69 15.68
CA PRO A 245 -15.65 -8.96 16.00
C PRO A 245 -15.31 -9.69 14.71
N VAL A 246 -14.08 -10.16 14.58
CA VAL A 246 -13.57 -10.89 13.39
C VAL A 246 -14.38 -12.17 13.11
N SER A 247 -15.13 -12.67 14.09
CA SER A 247 -16.07 -13.80 13.96
C SER A 247 -17.37 -13.49 13.19
N ALA A 248 -17.53 -12.30 12.60
CA ALA A 248 -18.72 -11.93 11.82
C ALA A 248 -18.55 -12.08 10.29
N ILE A 249 -17.37 -12.46 9.80
CA ILE A 249 -17.11 -12.71 8.38
C ILE A 249 -17.28 -14.21 8.11
N SER A 250 -18.52 -14.62 7.79
CA SER A 250 -18.77 -15.94 7.20
C SER A 250 -18.46 -15.90 5.70
N PRO A 251 -17.70 -16.85 5.14
CA PRO A 251 -17.55 -16.96 3.70
C PRO A 251 -18.89 -17.38 3.05
N PRO A 252 -19.25 -16.83 1.87
CA PRO A 252 -20.38 -17.34 1.11
C PRO A 252 -20.09 -18.77 0.63
N SER A 253 -21.03 -19.69 0.87
CA SER A 253 -20.95 -21.06 0.35
C SER A 253 -21.24 -21.09 -1.16
N PRO A 254 -20.67 -22.06 -1.91
CA PRO A 254 -20.84 -22.11 -3.36
C PRO A 254 -22.17 -22.77 -3.75
N SER A 255 -23.08 -22.00 -4.34
CA SER A 255 -24.16 -22.53 -5.16
C SER A 255 -24.29 -21.74 -6.48
N TRP A 256 -23.89 -22.39 -7.58
CA TRP A 256 -24.16 -21.92 -8.93
C TRP A 256 -25.58 -22.33 -9.35
N ALA A 257 -26.43 -21.36 -9.70
CA ALA A 257 -27.49 -21.54 -10.69
C ALA A 257 -28.05 -20.18 -11.14
N SER A 258 -28.03 -19.93 -12.47
CA SER A 258 -28.98 -19.12 -13.27
C SER A 258 -29.77 -17.99 -12.58
N THR A 259 -29.80 -16.77 -13.15
CA THR A 259 -30.58 -16.51 -14.38
C THR A 259 -30.08 -15.28 -15.16
N ASN A 260 -30.16 -15.37 -16.50
CA ASN A 260 -29.74 -14.36 -17.48
C ASN A 260 -30.47 -13.01 -17.41
N TRP A 261 -29.80 -11.94 -17.84
CA TRP A 261 -30.22 -11.07 -18.98
C TRP A 261 -28.95 -10.46 -19.63
N PHE A 262 -28.41 -11.09 -20.68
CA PHE A 262 -28.59 -10.73 -22.11
C PHE A 262 -27.75 -9.53 -22.62
N TRP A 263 -26.75 -9.84 -23.46
CA TRP A 263 -26.30 -8.98 -24.56
C TRP A 263 -26.46 -9.76 -25.87
N SER A 264 -26.93 -9.11 -26.93
CA SER A 264 -27.45 -9.81 -28.11
C SER A 264 -26.44 -9.98 -29.25
N SER A 265 -26.12 -11.21 -29.61
CA SER A 265 -25.53 -11.56 -30.90
C SER A 265 -26.15 -12.87 -31.42
N ARG A 266 -27.01 -12.78 -32.45
CA ARG A 266 -27.70 -13.93 -33.05
C ARG A 266 -26.77 -14.72 -33.98
N PRO A 267 -26.88 -16.06 -33.96
CA PRO A 267 -26.88 -16.86 -35.18
C PRO A 267 -28.24 -17.58 -35.37
N ARG A 268 -28.82 -17.52 -36.57
CA ARG A 268 -29.96 -18.36 -36.96
C ARG A 268 -29.45 -19.70 -37.50
N THR A 269 -30.02 -20.81 -37.04
CA THR A 269 -29.87 -22.13 -37.67
C THR A 269 -31.24 -22.76 -37.94
N GLY A 270 -31.31 -23.57 -38.99
CA GLY A 270 -32.51 -24.32 -39.41
C GLY A 270 -32.66 -24.37 -40.93
N PRO A 271 -33.22 -25.47 -41.49
CA PRO A 271 -32.69 -26.83 -41.33
C PRO A 271 -32.27 -27.47 -42.67
N ARG A 272 -31.53 -28.58 -42.61
CA ARG A 272 -31.01 -29.31 -43.79
C ARG A 272 -32.11 -29.97 -44.64
N ARG A 273 -31.99 -29.90 -45.98
CA ARG A 273 -32.51 -30.92 -46.92
C ARG A 273 -31.41 -31.35 -47.92
N ARG A 274 -31.59 -32.53 -48.53
CA ARG A 274 -30.57 -33.34 -49.22
C ARG A 274 -30.27 -32.90 -50.68
N PRO A 275 -29.14 -33.34 -51.26
CA PRO A 275 -28.64 -32.84 -52.55
C PRO A 275 -29.13 -33.62 -53.77
N ASN A 276 -29.18 -32.96 -54.94
CA ASN A 276 -29.13 -33.63 -56.26
C ASN A 276 -28.75 -32.64 -57.39
N GLY A 277 -28.14 -33.11 -58.47
CA GLY A 277 -28.25 -32.49 -59.81
C GLY A 277 -27.24 -31.40 -60.26
N SER A 278 -26.10 -31.84 -60.78
CA SER A 278 -25.36 -31.35 -61.98
C SER A 278 -25.70 -30.01 -62.71
N ARG A 279 -24.65 -29.20 -62.97
CA ARG A 279 -24.23 -28.45 -64.22
C ARG A 279 -23.16 -27.40 -63.82
N ARG A 280 -21.89 -27.36 -64.27
CA ARG A 280 -21.19 -27.21 -65.58
C ARG A 280 -21.22 -25.78 -66.20
N TRP A 281 -20.04 -25.13 -66.30
CA TRP A 281 -19.66 -23.94 -67.14
C TRP A 281 -20.39 -22.60 -66.82
N LEU A 282 -19.90 -21.35 -66.99
CA LEU A 282 -18.67 -20.64 -67.47
C LEU A 282 -18.51 -19.36 -66.56
N GLY A 283 -17.51 -18.45 -66.65
CA GLY A 283 -16.29 -18.32 -67.47
C GLY A 283 -16.00 -16.87 -67.91
N GLY A 284 -14.80 -16.32 -67.62
CA GLY A 284 -14.34 -14.95 -67.96
C GLY A 284 -14.15 -14.03 -66.73
N GLY A 285 -13.07 -13.25 -66.61
CA GLY A 285 -11.89 -13.09 -67.47
C GLY A 285 -10.77 -12.35 -66.75
#